data_AF-A0A9C6XCN9-F1
#
_entry.id   AF-A0A9C6XCN9-F1
#
_cell.length_a   1.000
_cell.length_b   1.000
_cell.length_c   1.000
_cell.angle_alpha   90.00
_cell.angle_beta   90.00
_cell.angle_gamma   90.00
#
_symmetry.space_group_name_H-M   'P 1'
#
loop_
_entity.id
_entity.type
_entity.pdbx_description
1 polymer ?
#
loop_
_entity_poly.entity_id
_entity_poly.type
_entity_poly.pdbx_seq_one_letter_code
_entity_poly.pdbx_strand_id
1 'polypeptide(L)'
;VVTKGFGAESKGFSVTPKLIIRALITGTIQTHSFCALYRLVTRSISQLKAIVETPCRCCQGVEEDLVWGLDLVASPYRPTTAPIFHLYLKMDASGPTLTTRPEQFEDTLLHLFDNAVLLAHTIGPVDPLLMTHLVYPKDLHLSSVGLLDPWVEEQREQLLQAVRRAGIPLRAYCDEFHRFLDFHNMNVGEFELIRARDSSSCPARSRYESEGHTASEFKEEVATRVKLRDNFLLTVPPSIVIGPFLVNVELTRNMLVNKSQELITQLLQMYARRLRTQLDIVLDEYSEIMKKIVGKPMSMEHVMETKEFMESAPYLIRAQEEVTRRLLFEYEVLDHFWFSLSDSDFSAKWEAVGWPLKLSRTMDNAAENLREETEKFLSLHLGDESAHREQIEYLTERVVHLQGESNFDKVHELAIEIGRIWKLMKEAQEQGVVLNRRQKLFDLPVTPYDDLNRLVKEFQPYRDLWITASEWVQAHEIWVDNPLANVDGDSVEHIISDAYKTMTKLTRTFAELPLVLRVAVDVKDAIDEFRPNVPLLLALRNPGLRQRHFDQLREETGVNIKAAPHLTYKMCLDAGVQPHTDRMVVIAETAGKEYSIESALDKIEKEWERVAMEVQPYKTT
;
A
#
# COMPACT_ATOMS: atom_id res chain seq x y z
N VAL A 1 11.36 36.64 97.97
CA VAL A 1 10.94 35.26 98.36
C VAL A 1 12.14 34.28 98.30
N VAL A 2 13.36 34.71 98.68
CA VAL A 2 14.61 33.95 98.44
C VAL A 2 14.98 33.05 99.65
N THR A 3 14.01 32.57 100.42
CA THR A 3 14.27 31.76 101.63
C THR A 3 13.43 30.49 101.75
N LYS A 4 12.80 30.00 100.67
CA LYS A 4 11.93 28.80 100.75
C LYS A 4 12.28 27.63 99.82
N GLY A 5 13.50 27.56 99.29
CA GLY A 5 13.90 26.53 98.32
C GLY A 5 15.07 25.61 98.70
N PHE A 6 15.68 25.75 99.88
CA PHE A 6 16.76 24.85 100.31
C PHE A 6 16.29 24.05 101.53
N GLY A 7 15.66 22.91 101.26
CA GLY A 7 15.56 21.83 102.23
C GLY A 7 16.94 21.18 102.39
N ALA A 8 17.73 21.69 103.32
CA ALA A 8 18.90 21.00 103.84
C ALA A 8 18.84 21.10 105.36
N GLU A 9 18.52 19.98 105.99
CA GLU A 9 18.53 19.83 107.43
C GLU A 9 19.88 20.22 108.02
N SER A 10 19.79 20.85 109.19
CA SER A 10 20.87 21.39 110.00
C SER A 10 22.04 20.43 110.26
N LYS A 11 23.26 20.95 110.14
CA LYS A 11 24.35 20.71 111.11
C LYS A 11 25.36 21.86 111.02
N GLY A 12 25.67 22.44 112.18
CA GLY A 12 26.24 23.78 112.33
C GLY A 12 27.60 24.00 111.67
N PHE A 13 27.72 25.13 110.96
CA PHE A 13 28.97 25.81 110.67
C PHE A 13 28.73 27.33 110.74
N SER A 14 29.66 28.06 111.36
CA SER A 14 29.72 29.52 111.34
C SER A 14 29.79 30.02 109.89
N VAL A 15 28.74 30.70 109.42
CA VAL A 15 28.70 31.29 108.08
C VAL A 15 29.53 32.57 108.10
N THR A 16 30.72 32.53 107.51
CA THR A 16 31.60 33.70 107.40
C THR A 16 30.99 34.78 106.49
N PRO A 17 31.26 36.08 106.69
CA PRO A 17 30.77 37.18 105.83
C PRO A 17 31.04 36.99 104.33
N LYS A 18 32.10 36.24 103.99
CA LYS A 18 32.45 35.85 102.62
C LYS A 18 31.40 34.96 101.94
N LEU A 19 30.70 34.08 102.69
CA LEU A 19 29.64 33.22 102.15
C LEU A 19 28.37 34.02 101.82
N ILE A 20 28.04 35.04 102.62
CA ILE A 20 26.87 35.91 102.39
C ILE A 20 27.09 36.81 101.18
N ILE A 21 28.27 37.45 101.07
CA ILE A 21 28.65 38.25 99.91
C ILE A 21 28.67 37.38 98.64
N ARG A 22 29.18 36.14 98.73
CA ARG A 22 29.17 35.17 97.63
C ARG A 22 27.74 34.79 97.19
N ALA A 23 26.85 34.50 98.14
CA ALA A 23 25.46 34.18 97.84
C ALA A 23 24.71 35.36 97.22
N LEU A 24 24.99 36.60 97.65
CA LEU A 24 24.46 37.82 97.05
C LEU A 24 24.97 38.05 95.64
N ILE A 25 26.27 37.87 95.38
CA ILE A 25 26.86 38.02 94.04
C ILE A 25 26.31 36.94 93.09
N THR A 26 26.30 35.67 93.49
CA THR A 26 25.72 34.57 92.70
C THR A 26 24.24 34.78 92.43
N GLY A 27 23.44 35.17 93.45
CA GLY A 27 22.01 35.44 93.28
C GLY A 27 21.74 36.64 92.35
N THR A 28 22.58 37.68 92.40
CA THR A 28 22.48 38.84 91.51
C THR A 28 22.87 38.48 90.08
N ILE A 29 23.98 37.74 89.87
CA ILE A 29 24.40 37.27 88.55
C ILE A 29 23.34 36.34 87.93
N GLN A 30 22.77 35.43 88.71
CA GLN A 30 21.72 34.51 88.24
C GLN A 30 20.44 35.24 87.87
N THR A 31 19.98 36.21 88.67
CA THR A 31 18.78 36.99 88.37
C THR A 31 18.97 37.92 87.16
N HIS A 32 20.14 38.54 86.99
CA HIS A 32 20.45 39.31 85.79
C HIS A 32 20.58 38.43 84.54
N SER A 33 21.20 37.25 84.65
CA SER A 33 21.32 36.29 83.54
C SER A 33 19.97 35.74 83.12
N PHE A 34 19.09 35.42 84.09
CA PHE A 34 17.70 35.04 83.85
C PHE A 34 16.92 36.16 83.14
N CYS A 35 16.96 37.39 83.65
CA CYS A 35 16.24 38.52 83.05
C CYS A 35 16.75 38.83 81.63
N ALA A 36 18.06 38.73 81.38
CA ALA A 36 18.64 38.92 80.06
C ALA A 36 18.18 37.83 79.07
N LEU A 37 18.20 36.56 79.50
CA LEU A 37 17.74 35.43 78.70
C LEU A 37 16.23 35.50 78.43
N TYR A 38 15.42 35.83 79.43
CA TYR A 38 13.98 36.06 79.28
C TYR A 38 13.69 37.15 78.25
N ARG A 39 14.36 38.30 78.34
CA ARG A 39 14.22 39.41 77.37
C ARG A 39 14.68 39.03 75.97
N LEU A 40 15.75 38.24 75.85
CA LEU A 40 16.23 37.74 74.57
C LEU A 40 15.19 36.84 73.92
N VAL A 41 14.71 35.81 74.63
CA VAL A 41 13.73 34.84 74.12
C VAL A 41 12.41 35.52 73.75
N THR A 42 11.86 36.36 74.62
CA THR A 42 10.62 37.11 74.34
C THR A 42 10.75 38.06 73.15
N ARG A 43 11.89 38.75 73.00
CA ARG A 43 12.17 39.60 71.84
C ARG A 43 12.30 38.78 70.56
N SER A 44 13.01 37.65 70.60
CA SER A 44 13.16 36.75 69.45
C SER A 44 11.83 36.14 69.01
N ILE A 45 10.98 35.71 69.95
CA ILE A 45 9.61 35.23 69.68
C ILE A 45 8.79 36.33 69.00
N SER A 46 8.83 37.56 69.55
CA SER A 46 8.11 38.70 68.99
C SER A 46 8.60 39.06 67.58
N GLN A 47 9.91 38.93 67.33
CA GLN A 47 10.51 39.17 66.01
C GLN A 47 10.13 38.09 65.00
N LEU A 48 10.21 36.81 65.38
CA LEU A 48 9.78 35.69 64.53
C LEU A 48 8.31 35.84 64.14
N LYS A 49 7.46 36.12 65.14
CA LYS A 49 6.05 36.39 64.91
C LYS A 49 5.84 37.57 63.97
N ALA A 50 6.52 38.70 64.19
CA ALA A 50 6.41 39.86 63.31
C ALA A 50 6.84 39.54 61.87
N ILE A 51 7.90 38.77 61.67
CA ILE A 51 8.36 38.35 60.34
C ILE A 51 7.26 37.57 59.63
N VAL A 52 6.65 36.57 60.27
CA VAL A 52 5.67 35.67 59.64
C VAL A 52 4.27 36.30 59.54
N GLU A 53 3.83 37.02 60.57
CA GLU A 53 2.49 37.60 60.63
C GLU A 53 2.34 38.81 59.70
N THR A 54 3.39 39.62 59.51
CA THR A 54 3.31 40.85 58.70
C THR A 54 2.86 40.58 57.25
N PRO A 55 3.43 39.59 56.52
CA PRO A 55 2.91 39.19 55.21
C PRO A 55 1.51 38.55 55.25
N CYS A 56 1.06 38.01 56.40
CA CYS A 56 -0.26 37.39 56.53
C CYS A 56 -1.39 38.41 56.76
N ARG A 57 -1.07 39.66 57.11
CA ARG A 57 -2.07 40.69 57.47
C ARG A 57 -3.11 40.95 56.39
N CYS A 58 -2.70 40.89 55.12
CA CYS A 58 -3.64 41.05 54.00
C CYS A 58 -4.69 39.93 53.92
N CYS A 59 -4.50 38.80 54.61
CA CYS A 59 -5.41 37.65 54.62
C CYS A 59 -6.24 37.53 55.91
N GLN A 60 -6.17 38.50 56.84
CA GLN A 60 -6.80 38.36 58.16
C GLN A 60 -8.35 38.36 58.15
N GLY A 61 -8.98 38.97 57.14
CA GLY A 61 -10.43 39.08 57.00
C GLY A 61 -11.05 38.12 55.97
N VAL A 62 -10.37 37.04 55.62
CA VAL A 62 -10.82 36.08 54.61
C VAL A 62 -11.79 35.06 55.23
N GLU A 63 -12.92 34.83 54.56
CA GLU A 63 -13.91 33.79 54.89
C GLU A 63 -13.45 32.41 54.40
N GLU A 64 -13.90 31.33 55.04
CA GLU A 64 -13.43 29.96 54.73
C GLU A 64 -13.89 29.44 53.35
N ASP A 65 -14.98 29.98 52.81
CA ASP A 65 -15.60 29.64 51.53
C ASP A 65 -15.16 30.55 50.37
N LEU A 66 -14.03 31.25 50.53
CA LEU A 66 -13.49 32.14 49.50
C LEU A 66 -13.28 31.42 48.16
N VAL A 67 -13.87 32.00 47.11
CA VAL A 67 -13.57 31.68 45.70
C VAL A 67 -12.68 32.78 45.14
N TRP A 68 -11.60 32.42 44.43
CA TRP A 68 -10.63 33.40 43.96
C TRP A 68 -11.17 34.26 42.80
N GLY A 69 -11.84 33.64 41.83
CA GLY A 69 -12.44 34.31 40.68
C GLY A 69 -11.69 34.14 39.36
N LEU A 70 -12.00 34.99 38.37
CA LEU A 70 -11.51 34.83 37.00
C LEU A 70 -10.11 35.42 36.77
N ASP A 71 -9.70 36.41 37.55
CA ASP A 71 -8.40 37.09 37.39
C ASP A 71 -7.31 36.31 38.13
N LEU A 72 -6.52 35.53 37.40
CA LEU A 72 -5.39 34.79 37.97
C LEU A 72 -4.10 35.61 38.01
N VAL A 73 -4.10 36.84 37.47
CA VAL A 73 -2.89 37.65 37.30
C VAL A 73 -2.69 38.59 38.49
N ALA A 74 -3.74 39.30 38.90
CA ALA A 74 -3.68 40.23 40.01
C ALA A 74 -4.08 39.55 41.33
N SER A 75 -3.20 39.62 42.34
CA SER A 75 -3.51 39.16 43.68
C SER A 75 -4.20 40.24 44.51
N PRO A 76 -5.43 40.03 45.00
CA PRO A 76 -6.06 40.93 45.98
C PRO A 76 -5.40 40.84 47.37
N TYR A 77 -4.61 39.80 47.63
CA TYR A 77 -3.96 39.53 48.91
C TYR A 77 -2.45 39.79 48.88
N ARG A 78 -2.03 40.90 48.27
CA ARG A 78 -0.60 41.23 48.16
C ARG A 78 -0.05 41.76 49.49
N PRO A 79 1.01 41.17 50.06
CA PRO A 79 1.61 41.63 51.31
C PRO A 79 2.38 42.95 51.13
N THR A 80 2.56 43.69 52.22
CA THR A 80 3.41 44.89 52.27
C THR A 80 4.91 44.56 52.36
N THR A 81 5.25 43.31 52.66
CA THR A 81 6.61 42.80 52.84
C THR A 81 6.86 41.63 51.89
N ALA A 82 8.12 41.23 51.74
CA ALA A 82 8.48 40.09 50.90
C ALA A 82 7.81 38.78 51.40
N PRO A 83 7.37 37.90 50.49
CA PRO A 83 6.89 36.56 50.86
C PRO A 83 8.04 35.72 51.44
N ILE A 84 7.68 34.74 52.26
CA ILE A 84 8.62 33.91 53.04
C ILE A 84 8.65 32.50 52.47
N PHE A 85 7.52 32.01 51.94
CA PHE A 85 7.37 30.65 51.45
C PHE A 85 7.36 30.64 49.93
N HIS A 86 8.10 29.70 49.35
CA HIS A 86 8.13 29.47 47.91
C HIS A 86 7.45 28.16 47.58
N LEU A 87 6.48 28.21 46.68
CA LEU A 87 5.66 27.09 46.25
C LEU A 87 5.66 26.97 44.74
N TYR A 88 5.43 25.77 44.23
CA TYR A 88 5.16 25.54 42.81
C TYR A 88 3.78 24.93 42.66
N LEU A 89 2.99 25.47 41.72
CA LEU A 89 1.73 24.89 41.28
C LEU A 89 2.00 23.97 40.11
N LYS A 90 1.63 22.71 40.28
CA LYS A 90 1.70 21.65 39.27
C LYS A 90 0.28 21.21 38.90
N MET A 91 0.13 20.65 37.71
CA MET A 91 -1.10 19.99 37.27
C MET A 91 -0.80 18.50 37.14
N ASP A 92 -1.58 17.69 37.86
CA ASP A 92 -1.60 16.24 37.73
C ASP A 92 -2.92 15.79 37.10
N ALA A 93 -3.03 14.51 36.74
CA ALA A 93 -4.24 13.96 36.11
C ALA A 93 -5.52 14.12 36.97
N SER A 94 -5.36 14.26 38.28
CA SER A 94 -6.45 14.46 39.25
C SER A 94 -6.79 15.92 39.54
N GLY A 95 -5.96 16.89 39.13
CA GLY A 95 -6.15 18.30 39.46
C GLY A 95 -4.86 19.10 39.74
N PRO A 96 -4.98 20.39 40.04
CA PRO A 96 -3.89 21.25 40.47
C PRO A 96 -3.38 20.84 41.85
N THR A 97 -2.07 20.74 42.01
CA THR A 97 -1.40 20.37 43.26
C THR A 97 -0.28 21.36 43.58
N LEU A 98 -0.13 21.68 44.87
CA LEU A 98 1.00 22.46 45.38
C LEU A 98 2.11 21.51 45.84
N THR A 99 3.36 21.84 45.55
CA THR A 99 4.53 21.04 45.97
C THR A 99 4.56 20.77 47.49
N THR A 100 4.11 21.74 48.28
CA THR A 100 4.01 21.64 49.75
C THR A 100 2.59 22.01 50.15
N ARG A 101 1.97 21.19 50.99
CA ARG A 101 0.61 21.47 51.49
C ARG A 101 0.65 22.58 52.55
N PRO A 102 -0.33 23.50 52.59
CA PRO A 102 -0.37 24.58 53.57
C PRO A 102 -0.20 24.11 55.04
N GLU A 103 -0.74 22.94 55.37
CA GLU A 103 -0.71 22.35 56.71
C GLU A 103 0.71 22.00 57.17
N GLN A 104 1.61 21.64 56.24
CA GLN A 104 3.00 21.31 56.57
C GLN A 104 3.80 22.53 57.04
N PHE A 105 3.44 23.74 56.58
CA PHE A 105 4.08 24.97 57.07
C PHE A 105 3.69 25.24 58.52
N GLU A 106 2.46 24.96 58.89
CA GLU A 106 1.98 25.07 60.26
C GLU A 106 2.75 24.14 61.19
N ASP A 107 2.85 22.85 60.84
CA ASP A 107 3.58 21.84 61.60
C ASP A 107 5.07 22.22 61.76
N THR A 108 5.69 22.69 60.68
CA THR A 108 7.10 23.07 60.67
C THR A 108 7.34 24.31 61.52
N LEU A 109 6.47 25.32 61.42
CA LEU A 109 6.58 26.54 62.23
C LEU A 109 6.36 26.25 63.71
N LEU A 110 5.40 25.39 64.05
CA LEU A 110 5.17 24.94 65.41
C LEU A 110 6.42 24.26 65.98
N HIS A 111 6.98 23.29 65.25
CA HIS A 111 8.19 22.60 65.65
C HIS A 111 9.40 23.53 65.79
N LEU A 112 9.59 24.47 64.86
CA LEU A 112 10.67 25.47 64.94
C LEU A 112 10.50 26.42 66.12
N PHE A 113 9.26 26.85 66.39
CA PHE A 113 8.92 27.71 67.52
C PHE A 113 9.22 27.01 68.85
N ASP A 114 8.72 25.79 69.03
CA ASP A 114 8.90 25.03 70.27
C ASP A 114 10.38 24.68 70.49
N ASN A 115 11.10 24.27 69.44
CA ASN A 115 12.54 24.02 69.55
C ASN A 115 13.34 25.28 69.89
N ALA A 116 13.00 26.44 69.33
CA ALA A 116 13.68 27.68 69.66
C ALA A 116 13.53 28.04 71.15
N VAL A 117 12.35 27.80 71.73
CA VAL A 117 12.09 27.98 73.16
C VAL A 117 12.85 26.93 73.99
N LEU A 118 12.83 25.66 73.58
CA LEU A 118 13.54 24.58 74.28
C LEU A 118 15.06 24.78 74.29
N LEU A 119 15.65 25.24 73.18
CA LEU A 119 17.09 25.52 73.10
C LEU A 119 17.53 26.59 74.10
N ALA A 120 16.67 27.55 74.43
CA ALA A 120 16.98 28.56 75.44
C ALA A 120 17.19 27.96 76.84
N HIS A 121 16.61 26.80 77.13
CA HIS A 121 16.80 26.06 78.39
C HIS A 121 18.06 25.18 78.40
N THR A 122 18.85 25.15 77.32
CA THR A 122 20.14 24.43 77.31
C THR A 122 21.32 25.32 77.71
N ILE A 123 21.09 26.62 77.92
CA ILE A 123 22.13 27.58 78.28
C ILE A 123 22.53 27.40 79.74
N GLY A 124 23.79 27.04 79.98
CA GLY A 124 24.35 26.95 81.34
C GLY A 124 24.51 28.32 82.00
N PRO A 125 24.45 28.41 83.34
CA PRO A 125 24.76 29.65 84.04
C PRO A 125 26.24 29.99 83.93
N VAL A 126 26.58 31.25 84.19
CA VAL A 126 27.97 31.76 84.13
C VAL A 126 28.77 31.39 85.39
N ASP A 127 28.09 30.97 86.46
CA ASP A 127 28.69 30.63 87.76
C ASP A 127 29.80 29.55 87.70
N PRO A 128 29.66 28.45 86.94
CA PRO A 128 30.71 27.42 86.81
C PRO A 128 31.95 27.91 86.07
N LEU A 129 31.81 28.91 85.18
CA LEU A 129 32.93 29.51 84.44
C LEU A 129 33.73 30.49 85.31
N LEU A 130 33.06 31.24 86.18
CA LEU A 130 33.69 32.24 87.05
C LEU A 130 34.20 31.65 88.37
N MET A 131 33.61 30.54 88.86
CA MET A 131 33.94 29.95 90.16
C MET A 131 34.44 28.51 90.01
N THR A 132 35.60 28.35 89.37
CA THR A 132 36.20 27.06 88.99
C THR A 132 36.55 26.11 90.15
N HIS A 133 36.60 26.61 91.39
CA HIS A 133 36.88 25.83 92.59
C HIS A 133 35.63 25.28 93.30
N LEU A 134 34.44 25.42 92.71
CA LEU A 134 33.19 24.86 93.22
C LEU A 134 32.71 23.68 92.37
N VAL A 135 32.07 22.72 93.03
CA VAL A 135 31.40 21.60 92.36
C VAL A 135 30.00 22.03 91.98
N TYR A 136 29.70 22.00 90.68
CA TYR A 136 28.37 22.27 90.13
C TYR A 136 27.76 21.00 89.53
N PRO A 137 26.42 20.84 89.53
CA PRO A 137 25.73 19.80 88.77
C PRO A 137 26.07 19.90 87.28
N LYS A 138 26.22 18.75 86.60
CA LYS A 138 26.56 18.71 85.17
C LYS A 138 25.45 19.28 84.27
N ASP A 139 24.19 19.21 84.71
CA ASP A 139 23.01 19.66 83.96
C ASP A 139 22.42 20.95 84.56
N LEU A 140 23.28 21.84 85.06
CA LEU A 140 22.84 23.11 85.59
C LEU A 140 22.57 24.06 84.42
N HIS A 141 21.29 24.38 84.18
CA HIS A 141 20.87 25.31 83.12
C HIS A 141 20.09 26.50 83.69
N LEU A 142 20.11 27.61 82.95
CA LEU A 142 19.24 28.76 83.21
C LEU A 142 17.83 28.41 82.74
N SER A 143 16.85 28.61 83.62
CA SER A 143 15.44 28.57 83.21
C SER A 143 15.12 29.84 82.42
N SER A 144 14.46 29.71 81.27
CA SER A 144 13.91 30.83 80.50
C SER A 144 12.37 30.78 80.49
N VAL A 145 11.72 31.31 79.45
CA VAL A 145 10.26 31.18 79.29
C VAL A 145 9.90 29.73 78.98
N GLY A 146 8.91 29.17 79.67
CA GLY A 146 8.42 27.81 79.42
C GLY A 146 7.48 27.75 78.20
N LEU A 147 7.33 26.57 77.60
CA LEU A 147 6.36 26.33 76.52
C LEU A 147 4.89 26.52 76.95
N LEU A 148 4.62 26.31 78.25
CA LEU A 148 3.30 26.45 78.89
C LEU A 148 3.09 27.83 79.52
N ASP A 149 3.99 28.79 79.28
CA ASP A 149 3.76 30.17 79.71
C ASP A 149 2.58 30.74 78.88
N PRO A 150 1.52 31.27 79.52
CA PRO A 150 0.33 31.76 78.81
C PRO A 150 0.65 32.75 77.69
N TRP A 151 1.68 33.59 77.87
CA TRP A 151 2.09 34.54 76.85
C TRP A 151 2.70 33.83 75.62
N VAL A 152 3.51 32.79 75.83
CA VAL A 152 4.12 31.99 74.75
C VAL A 152 3.05 31.19 74.00
N GLU A 153 2.09 30.60 74.71
CA GLU A 153 0.97 29.90 74.08
C GLU A 153 0.14 30.85 73.21
N GLU A 154 -0.15 32.06 73.70
CA GLU A 154 -0.87 33.08 72.94
C GLU A 154 -0.08 33.50 71.68
N GLN A 155 1.23 33.76 71.80
CA GLN A 155 2.05 34.13 70.64
C GLN A 155 2.11 33.00 69.60
N ARG A 156 2.20 31.75 70.04
CA ARG A 156 2.23 30.56 69.19
C ARG A 156 0.90 30.39 68.45
N GLU A 157 -0.23 30.45 69.13
CA GLU A 157 -1.54 30.28 68.49
C GLU A 157 -1.83 31.41 67.50
N GLN A 158 -1.51 32.67 67.84
CA GLN A 158 -1.70 33.80 66.92
C GLN A 158 -0.83 33.67 65.66
N LEU A 159 0.40 33.17 65.79
CA LEU A 159 1.29 32.89 64.67
C LEU A 159 0.70 31.81 63.75
N LEU A 160 0.26 30.68 64.31
CA LEU A 160 -0.32 29.58 63.52
C LEU A 160 -1.63 29.99 62.87
N GLN A 161 -2.49 30.73 63.59
CA GLN A 161 -3.75 31.24 63.06
C GLN A 161 -3.53 32.18 61.87
N ALA A 162 -2.51 33.04 61.90
CA ALA A 162 -2.17 33.92 60.79
C ALA A 162 -1.81 33.14 59.51
N VAL A 163 -1.03 32.05 59.65
CA VAL A 163 -0.63 31.18 58.53
C VAL A 163 -1.80 30.34 58.03
N ARG A 164 -2.62 29.77 58.93
CA ARG A 164 -3.85 29.04 58.58
C ARG A 164 -4.78 29.89 57.72
N ARG A 165 -5.02 31.15 58.12
CA ARG A 165 -5.85 32.10 57.37
C ARG A 165 -5.24 32.47 56.02
N ALA A 166 -3.92 32.66 55.97
CA ALA A 166 -3.23 32.90 54.70
C ALA A 166 -3.26 31.70 53.74
N GLY A 167 -3.47 30.47 54.26
CA GLY A 167 -3.65 29.27 53.44
C GLY A 167 -4.99 29.20 52.70
N ILE A 168 -6.03 29.93 53.15
CA ILE A 168 -7.35 29.94 52.51
C ILE A 168 -7.29 30.52 51.08
N PRO A 169 -6.80 31.76 50.84
CA PRO A 169 -6.71 32.31 49.49
C PRO A 169 -5.72 31.56 48.59
N LEU A 170 -4.71 30.90 49.19
CA LEU A 170 -3.79 30.04 48.46
C LEU A 170 -4.49 28.80 47.88
N ARG A 171 -5.36 28.14 48.66
CA ARG A 171 -6.17 27.00 48.19
C ARG A 171 -7.18 27.46 47.14
N ALA A 172 -7.91 28.53 47.41
CA ALA A 172 -8.87 29.12 46.47
C ALA A 172 -8.22 29.43 45.11
N TYR A 173 -7.01 30.01 45.10
CA TYR A 173 -6.27 30.27 43.87
C TYR A 173 -5.87 28.97 43.13
N CYS A 174 -5.39 27.96 43.87
CA CYS A 174 -5.04 26.66 43.31
C CYS A 174 -6.26 25.99 42.67
N ASP A 175 -7.42 26.07 43.33
CA ASP A 175 -8.65 25.43 42.88
C ASP A 175 -9.16 25.98 41.55
N GLU A 176 -8.92 27.26 41.23
CA GLU A 176 -9.32 27.83 39.94
C GLU A 176 -8.65 27.15 38.74
N PHE A 177 -7.50 26.52 38.92
CA PHE A 177 -6.80 25.79 37.85
C PHE A 177 -7.48 24.48 37.46
N HIS A 178 -8.46 24.00 38.23
CA HIS A 178 -9.31 22.86 37.82
C HIS A 178 -10.02 23.13 36.48
N ARG A 179 -10.29 24.41 36.13
CA ARG A 179 -10.87 24.76 34.83
C ARG A 179 -10.01 24.34 33.63
N PHE A 180 -8.71 24.10 33.83
CA PHE A 180 -7.79 23.65 32.80
C PHE A 180 -7.58 22.13 32.83
N LEU A 181 -8.23 21.40 33.74
CA LEU A 181 -8.03 19.96 33.93
C LEU A 181 -8.45 19.15 32.68
N ASP A 182 -9.60 19.48 32.08
CA ASP A 182 -10.06 18.82 30.86
C ASP A 182 -9.06 19.00 29.71
N PHE A 183 -8.57 20.23 29.54
CA PHE A 183 -7.54 20.53 28.53
C PHE A 183 -6.21 19.85 28.87
N HIS A 184 -5.84 19.75 30.15
CA HIS A 184 -4.65 19.04 30.61
C HIS A 184 -4.72 17.53 30.36
N ASN A 185 -5.89 16.93 30.51
CA ASN A 185 -6.10 15.49 30.31
C ASN A 185 -6.39 15.10 28.85
N MET A 186 -6.74 16.06 27.99
CA MET A 186 -6.98 15.79 26.57
C MET A 186 -5.75 15.20 25.89
N ASN A 187 -5.80 13.94 25.43
CA ASN A 187 -4.66 13.34 24.75
C ASN A 187 -4.49 13.93 23.34
N VAL A 188 -3.29 14.46 23.06
CA VAL A 188 -2.96 15.12 21.79
C VAL A 188 -3.02 14.11 20.63
N GLY A 189 -2.54 12.88 20.84
CA GLY A 189 -2.64 11.80 19.84
C GLY A 189 -4.05 11.21 19.69
N GLU A 190 -4.88 11.26 20.73
CA GLU A 190 -6.30 10.94 20.59
C GLU A 190 -7.13 12.08 20.04
N PHE A 191 -6.60 13.29 19.86
CA PHE A 191 -7.33 14.35 19.15
C PHE A 191 -7.63 13.94 17.70
N GLU A 192 -6.74 13.15 17.09
CA GLU A 192 -6.98 12.48 15.80
C GLU A 192 -8.06 11.37 15.90
N LEU A 193 -8.29 10.78 17.08
CA LEU A 193 -9.14 9.59 17.31
C LEU A 193 -10.51 9.89 17.98
N ILE A 194 -10.63 10.90 18.85
CA ILE A 194 -11.85 11.21 19.62
C ILE A 194 -12.93 11.79 18.71
N ARG A 195 -12.56 12.61 17.71
CA ARG A 195 -13.49 13.00 16.64
C ARG A 195 -13.81 11.86 15.66
N ALA A 196 -13.09 10.74 15.71
CA ALA A 196 -13.43 9.51 15.00
C ALA A 196 -14.35 8.58 15.81
N ARG A 197 -14.60 8.87 17.10
CA ARG A 197 -15.31 7.99 18.04
C ARG A 197 -16.80 8.29 18.19
N ASP A 198 -17.25 9.48 17.78
CA ASP A 198 -18.68 9.86 17.72
C ASP A 198 -19.37 9.25 16.49
N SER A 199 -19.36 7.91 16.40
CA SER A 199 -20.40 7.04 15.84
C SER A 199 -19.77 5.69 15.49
N SER A 200 -20.26 4.64 16.13
CA SER A 200 -19.84 3.26 15.97
C SER A 200 -20.10 2.72 14.55
N SER A 201 -19.12 2.82 13.66
CA SER A 201 -18.74 1.82 12.64
C SER A 201 -17.86 2.48 11.57
N CYS A 202 -16.53 2.51 11.75
CA CYS A 202 -15.53 2.55 10.67
C CYS A 202 -14.10 2.62 11.27
N PRO A 203 -13.07 2.07 10.59
CA PRO A 203 -11.70 2.09 11.12
C PRO A 203 -11.07 3.49 10.98
N ALA A 204 -10.86 4.16 12.11
CA ALA A 204 -9.77 5.06 12.55
C ALA A 204 -9.00 6.01 11.58
N ARG A 205 -9.39 6.19 10.32
CA ARG A 205 -8.93 7.25 9.42
C ARG A 205 -10.16 7.85 8.74
N SER A 206 -10.15 9.15 8.47
CA SER A 206 -11.16 9.84 7.67
C SER A 206 -12.54 10.04 8.36
N ARG A 207 -12.65 11.12 9.15
CA ARG A 207 -13.85 11.97 9.07
C ARG A 207 -13.55 13.44 8.76
N TYR A 208 -12.48 14.02 9.33
CA TYR A 208 -12.03 15.39 8.98
C TYR A 208 -11.56 15.52 7.52
N GLU A 209 -10.93 14.47 6.98
CA GLU A 209 -10.61 14.36 5.55
C GLU A 209 -11.87 14.20 4.67
N SER A 210 -12.96 13.64 5.19
CA SER A 210 -14.22 13.44 4.46
C SER A 210 -15.23 14.58 4.58
N GLU A 211 -15.09 15.46 5.57
CA GLU A 211 -16.00 16.60 5.80
C GLU A 211 -15.70 17.81 4.90
N GLY A 212 -14.64 17.77 4.07
CA GLY A 212 -14.46 18.75 3.00
C GLY A 212 -14.34 20.19 3.50
N HIS A 213 -13.83 20.41 4.71
CA HIS A 213 -13.64 21.75 5.26
C HIS A 213 -12.85 22.62 4.29
N THR A 214 -13.39 23.80 4.02
CA THR A 214 -12.75 24.78 3.15
C THR A 214 -11.47 25.31 3.79
N ALA A 215 -10.53 25.81 2.98
CA ALA A 215 -9.30 26.43 3.48
C ALA A 215 -9.58 27.56 4.49
N SER A 216 -10.72 28.26 4.35
CA SER A 216 -11.15 29.32 5.28
C SER A 216 -11.55 28.76 6.65
N GLU A 217 -12.36 27.70 6.69
CA GLU A 217 -12.77 27.04 7.95
C GLU A 217 -11.55 26.50 8.70
N PHE A 218 -10.62 25.86 7.98
CA PHE A 218 -9.38 25.37 8.58
C PHE A 218 -8.53 26.52 9.14
N LYS A 219 -8.40 27.63 8.39
CA LYS A 219 -7.69 28.82 8.86
C LYS A 219 -8.30 29.41 10.13
N GLU A 220 -9.63 29.47 10.22
CA GLU A 220 -10.33 29.96 11.41
C GLU A 220 -10.14 29.02 12.62
N GLU A 221 -10.15 27.71 12.41
CA GLU A 221 -9.88 26.73 13.48
C GLU A 221 -8.46 26.92 14.05
N VAL A 222 -7.44 26.99 13.19
CA VAL A 222 -6.07 27.22 13.63
C VAL A 222 -5.94 28.59 14.33
N ALA A 223 -6.56 29.65 13.79
CA ALA A 223 -6.55 30.97 14.40
C ALA A 223 -7.20 30.98 15.80
N THR A 224 -8.27 30.21 16.01
CA THR A 224 -8.94 30.07 17.31
C THR A 224 -8.02 29.41 18.33
N ARG A 225 -7.24 28.40 17.92
CA ARG A 225 -6.27 27.73 18.79
C ARG A 225 -5.05 28.62 19.09
N VAL A 226 -4.58 29.40 18.11
CA VAL A 226 -3.54 30.41 18.33
C VAL A 226 -4.01 31.44 19.35
N LYS A 227 -5.24 31.95 19.23
CA LYS A 227 -5.84 32.87 20.22
C LYS A 227 -5.92 32.24 21.61
N LEU A 228 -6.27 30.96 21.71
CA LEU A 228 -6.32 30.25 22.99
C LEU A 228 -4.94 30.15 23.66
N ARG A 229 -3.90 29.80 22.89
CA ARG A 229 -2.51 29.77 23.35
C ARG A 229 -2.08 31.15 23.88
N ASP A 230 -2.35 32.21 23.12
CA ASP A 230 -1.98 33.57 23.49
C ASP A 230 -2.78 34.04 24.71
N ASN A 231 -4.04 33.61 24.83
CA ASN A 231 -4.86 33.85 26.01
C ASN A 231 -4.24 33.22 27.27
N PHE A 232 -3.72 31.99 27.21
CA PHE A 232 -3.01 31.39 28.36
C PHE A 232 -1.79 32.21 28.78
N LEU A 233 -1.06 32.82 27.83
CA LEU A 233 0.06 33.70 28.15
C LEU A 233 -0.38 35.00 28.85
N LEU A 234 -1.59 35.49 28.57
CA LEU A 234 -2.14 36.71 29.16
C LEU A 234 -2.81 36.45 30.51
N THR A 235 -3.58 35.36 30.64
CA THR A 235 -4.40 35.09 31.83
C THR A 235 -3.69 34.29 32.90
N VAL A 236 -2.65 33.51 32.56
CA VAL A 236 -1.90 32.72 33.55
C VAL A 236 -0.53 33.39 33.78
N PRO A 237 -0.26 33.95 34.96
CA PRO A 237 1.03 34.59 35.24
C PRO A 237 2.15 33.55 35.44
N PRO A 238 3.43 33.94 35.32
CA PRO A 238 4.56 33.06 35.67
C PRO A 238 4.66 32.81 37.18
N SER A 239 4.28 33.80 38.00
CA SER A 239 4.22 33.67 39.44
C SER A 239 3.23 34.68 40.04
N ILE A 240 2.73 34.39 41.23
CA ILE A 240 1.84 35.26 41.99
C ILE A 240 2.23 35.26 43.48
N VAL A 241 2.03 36.39 44.15
CA VAL A 241 2.25 36.52 45.60
C VAL A 241 0.90 36.57 46.30
N ILE A 242 0.67 35.65 47.25
CA ILE A 242 -0.57 35.53 48.04
C ILE A 242 -0.16 35.47 49.51
N GLY A 243 -0.36 36.56 50.25
CA GLY A 243 0.09 36.68 51.63
C GLY A 243 1.59 36.34 51.79
N PRO A 244 1.97 35.38 52.66
CA PRO A 244 3.35 34.98 52.84
C PRO A 244 3.91 34.08 51.73
N PHE A 245 3.11 33.69 50.72
CA PHE A 245 3.47 32.70 49.70
C PHE A 245 3.82 33.36 48.35
N LEU A 246 4.97 33.00 47.77
CA LEU A 246 5.27 33.17 46.35
C LEU A 246 4.98 31.85 45.64
N VAL A 247 3.93 31.83 44.83
CA VAL A 247 3.53 30.66 44.03
C VAL A 247 4.08 30.81 42.62
N ASN A 248 4.97 29.91 42.23
CA ASN A 248 5.44 29.77 40.87
C ASN A 248 4.45 28.90 40.08
N VAL A 249 3.92 29.44 39.00
CA VAL A 249 2.92 28.80 38.11
C VAL A 249 3.52 28.52 36.73
N GLU A 250 4.78 28.86 36.51
CA GLU A 250 5.47 28.80 35.22
C GLU A 250 5.46 27.41 34.59
N LEU A 251 5.62 26.35 35.39
CA LEU A 251 5.55 24.96 34.90
C LEU A 251 4.18 24.65 34.28
N THR A 252 3.11 25.02 34.98
CA THR A 252 1.74 24.80 34.53
C THR A 252 1.40 25.68 33.32
N ARG A 253 1.82 26.95 33.34
CA ARG A 253 1.67 27.88 32.20
C ARG A 253 2.36 27.34 30.94
N ASN A 254 3.63 26.93 31.06
CA ASN A 254 4.41 26.40 29.94
C ASN A 254 3.80 25.09 29.43
N MET A 255 3.29 24.22 30.30
CA MET A 255 2.57 23.01 29.89
C MET A 255 1.34 23.33 29.03
N LEU A 256 0.47 24.26 29.46
CA LEU A 256 -0.73 24.64 28.71
C LEU A 256 -0.38 25.25 27.34
N VAL A 257 0.62 26.14 27.31
CA VAL A 257 1.10 26.79 26.09
C VAL A 257 1.72 25.79 25.13
N ASN A 258 2.63 24.93 25.61
CA ASN A 258 3.28 23.90 24.81
C ASN A 258 2.27 22.92 24.23
N LYS A 259 1.29 22.50 25.03
CA LYS A 259 0.23 21.61 24.57
C LYS A 259 -0.64 22.25 23.49
N SER A 260 -1.00 23.52 23.65
CA SER A 260 -1.72 24.25 22.60
C SER A 260 -0.88 24.40 21.33
N GLN A 261 0.42 24.63 21.46
CA GLN A 261 1.36 24.70 20.33
C GLN A 261 1.49 23.36 19.61
N GLU A 262 1.53 22.25 20.35
CA GLU A 262 1.57 20.90 19.80
C GLU A 262 0.31 20.59 18.98
N LEU A 263 -0.88 20.93 19.49
CA LEU A 263 -2.15 20.78 18.76
C LEU A 263 -2.19 21.62 17.48
N ILE A 264 -1.72 22.87 17.53
CA ILE A 264 -1.60 23.72 16.33
C ILE A 264 -0.67 23.07 15.29
N THR A 265 0.47 22.56 15.76
CA THR A 265 1.47 21.91 14.91
C THR A 265 0.91 20.64 14.27
N GLN A 266 0.19 19.80 15.02
CA GLN A 266 -0.45 18.59 14.48
C GLN A 266 -1.56 18.90 13.48
N LEU A 267 -2.39 19.91 13.74
CA LEU A 267 -3.41 20.37 12.80
C LEU A 267 -2.79 20.82 11.47
N LEU A 268 -1.74 21.64 11.52
CA LEU A 268 -1.03 22.11 10.33
C LEU A 268 -0.33 20.94 9.59
N GLN A 269 0.26 19.99 10.32
CA GLN A 269 0.84 18.78 9.74
C GLN A 269 -0.20 17.91 9.02
N MET A 270 -1.37 17.70 9.64
CA MET A 270 -2.47 16.96 9.03
C MET A 270 -2.94 17.65 7.74
N TYR A 271 -3.11 18.96 7.76
CA TYR A 271 -3.49 19.73 6.56
C TYR A 271 -2.42 19.67 5.47
N ALA A 272 -1.14 19.80 5.82
CA ALA A 272 -0.04 19.64 4.88
C ALA A 272 -0.01 18.24 4.24
N ARG A 273 -0.26 17.17 5.02
CA ARG A 273 -0.40 15.80 4.50
C ARG A 273 -1.57 15.68 3.52
N ARG A 274 -2.74 16.26 3.84
CA ARG A 274 -3.90 16.28 2.93
C ARG A 274 -3.55 16.93 1.59
N LEU A 275 -2.94 18.12 1.63
CA LEU A 275 -2.51 18.82 0.42
C LEU A 275 -1.49 18.01 -0.37
N ARG A 276 -0.54 17.36 0.32
CA ARG A 276 0.45 16.49 -0.30
C ARG A 276 -0.20 15.34 -1.07
N THR A 277 -1.17 14.66 -0.48
CA THR A 277 -1.91 13.57 -1.15
C THR A 277 -2.65 14.06 -2.40
N GLN A 278 -3.30 15.23 -2.35
CA GLN A 278 -3.96 15.80 -3.53
C GLN A 278 -2.95 16.18 -4.62
N LEU A 279 -1.79 16.73 -4.22
CA LEU A 279 -0.72 17.08 -5.13
C LEU A 279 -0.09 15.86 -5.81
N ASP A 280 0.08 14.75 -5.08
CA ASP A 280 0.58 13.49 -5.66
C ASP A 280 -0.33 12.98 -6.77
N ILE A 281 -1.65 13.08 -6.62
CA ILE A 281 -2.60 12.73 -7.69
C ILE A 281 -2.35 13.56 -8.95
N VAL A 282 -2.16 14.88 -8.79
CA VAL A 282 -1.85 15.78 -9.92
C VAL A 282 -0.52 15.42 -10.58
N LEU A 283 0.51 15.10 -9.78
CA LEU A 283 1.82 14.69 -10.29
C LEU A 283 1.75 13.36 -11.05
N ASP A 284 0.97 12.40 -10.56
CA ASP A 284 0.74 11.12 -11.22
C ASP A 284 0.02 11.32 -12.57
N GLU A 285 -0.99 12.19 -12.62
CA GLU A 285 -1.67 12.52 -13.88
C GLU A 285 -0.72 13.16 -14.91
N TYR A 286 0.12 14.11 -14.49
CA TYR A 286 1.15 14.68 -15.37
C TYR A 286 2.16 13.62 -15.85
N SER A 287 2.54 12.69 -14.96
CA SER A 287 3.44 11.59 -15.28
C SER A 287 2.84 10.65 -16.34
N GLU A 288 1.55 10.33 -16.26
CA GLU A 288 0.85 9.53 -17.26
C GLU A 288 0.77 10.22 -18.62
N ILE A 289 0.53 11.54 -18.65
CA ILE A 289 0.58 12.34 -19.88
C ILE A 289 1.98 12.27 -20.51
N MET A 290 3.02 12.45 -19.68
CA MET A 290 4.42 12.41 -20.12
C MET A 290 4.81 11.06 -20.73
N LYS A 291 4.43 9.95 -20.09
CA LYS A 291 4.73 8.58 -20.57
C LYS A 291 4.16 8.35 -21.97
N LYS A 292 2.96 8.86 -22.25
CA LYS A 292 2.33 8.75 -23.57
C LYS A 292 3.03 9.57 -24.64
N ILE A 293 3.58 10.74 -24.31
CA ILE A 293 4.27 11.63 -25.26
C ILE A 293 5.67 11.12 -25.60
N VAL A 294 6.40 10.57 -24.63
CA VAL A 294 7.82 10.18 -24.78
C VAL A 294 8.00 8.77 -25.36
N GLY A 295 6.94 7.96 -25.42
CA GLY A 295 7.01 6.61 -25.97
C GLY A 295 7.56 6.58 -27.39
N LYS A 296 8.54 5.69 -27.65
CA LYS A 296 9.06 5.52 -29.02
C LYS A 296 7.99 4.84 -29.88
N PRO A 297 7.57 5.43 -31.00
CA PRO A 297 6.61 4.77 -31.89
C PRO A 297 7.23 3.50 -32.48
N MET A 298 6.46 2.41 -32.49
CA MET A 298 6.88 1.11 -33.03
C MET A 298 6.23 0.81 -34.39
N SER A 299 5.22 1.58 -34.76
CA SER A 299 4.50 1.48 -36.03
C SER A 299 3.88 2.83 -36.40
N MET A 300 3.39 2.94 -37.64
CA MET A 300 2.68 4.13 -38.11
C MET A 300 1.38 4.36 -37.32
N GLU A 301 0.67 3.29 -36.93
CA GLU A 301 -0.52 3.37 -36.08
C GLU A 301 -0.17 4.04 -34.75
N HIS A 302 0.92 3.63 -34.09
CA HIS A 302 1.38 4.26 -32.85
C HIS A 302 1.76 5.74 -33.06
N VAL A 303 2.38 6.10 -34.20
CA VAL A 303 2.65 7.51 -34.54
C VAL A 303 1.35 8.32 -34.60
N MET A 304 0.32 7.79 -35.27
CA MET A 304 -0.97 8.48 -35.42
C MET A 304 -1.71 8.61 -34.09
N GLU A 305 -1.79 7.53 -33.31
CA GLU A 305 -2.38 7.55 -31.97
C GLU A 305 -1.68 8.58 -31.05
N THR A 306 -0.34 8.68 -31.16
CA THR A 306 0.43 9.65 -30.38
C THR A 306 0.16 11.08 -30.84
N LYS A 307 0.05 11.34 -32.15
CA LYS A 307 -0.34 12.66 -32.70
C LYS A 307 -1.74 13.06 -32.25
N GLU A 308 -2.73 12.17 -32.36
CA GLU A 308 -4.09 12.41 -31.89
C GLU A 308 -4.13 12.70 -30.38
N PHE A 309 -3.39 11.93 -29.59
CA PHE A 309 -3.26 12.21 -28.16
C PHE A 309 -2.65 13.60 -27.91
N MET A 310 -1.60 13.98 -28.64
CA MET A 310 -0.96 15.29 -28.53
C MET A 310 -1.87 16.48 -28.88
N GLU A 311 -2.91 16.28 -29.70
CA GLU A 311 -3.93 17.31 -29.94
C GLU A 311 -4.83 17.54 -28.71
N SER A 312 -5.13 16.47 -27.98
CA SER A 312 -5.97 16.52 -26.77
C SER A 312 -5.20 16.84 -25.47
N ALA A 313 -3.90 16.53 -25.43
CA ALA A 313 -3.05 16.68 -24.25
C ALA A 313 -3.02 18.11 -23.65
N PRO A 314 -3.01 19.21 -24.42
CA PRO A 314 -3.03 20.56 -23.86
C PRO A 314 -4.27 20.84 -22.99
N TYR A 315 -5.41 20.22 -23.30
CA TYR A 315 -6.62 20.36 -22.48
C TYR A 315 -6.49 19.64 -21.14
N LEU A 316 -5.89 18.45 -21.13
CA LEU A 316 -5.59 17.69 -19.91
C LEU A 316 -4.58 18.43 -19.03
N ILE A 317 -3.52 18.98 -19.64
CA ILE A 317 -2.50 19.78 -18.94
C ILE A 317 -3.15 21.01 -18.28
N ARG A 318 -3.99 21.74 -19.02
CA ARG A 318 -4.72 22.91 -18.46
C ARG A 318 -5.65 22.52 -17.33
N ALA A 319 -6.35 21.40 -17.44
CA ALA A 319 -7.23 20.91 -16.37
C ALA A 319 -6.44 20.66 -15.08
N GLN A 320 -5.26 20.02 -15.19
CA GLN A 320 -4.39 19.80 -14.04
C GLN A 320 -3.74 21.10 -13.51
N GLU A 321 -3.43 22.05 -14.39
CA GLU A 321 -2.91 23.37 -14.00
C GLU A 321 -3.92 24.15 -13.14
N GLU A 322 -5.21 24.08 -13.50
CA GLU A 322 -6.31 24.65 -12.69
C GLU A 322 -6.37 24.02 -11.29
N VAL A 323 -6.21 22.70 -11.18
CA VAL A 323 -6.18 21.99 -9.90
C VAL A 323 -4.96 22.41 -9.07
N THR A 324 -3.77 22.43 -9.68
CA THR A 324 -2.54 22.91 -9.02
C THR A 324 -2.74 24.32 -8.47
N ARG A 325 -3.34 25.23 -9.23
CA ARG A 325 -3.55 26.62 -8.79
C ARG A 325 -4.49 26.71 -7.59
N ARG A 326 -5.54 25.89 -7.53
CA ARG A 326 -6.42 25.81 -6.35
C ARG A 326 -5.67 25.29 -5.12
N LEU A 327 -4.86 24.25 -5.29
CA LEU A 327 -4.03 23.72 -4.21
C LEU A 327 -3.03 24.77 -3.72
N LEU A 328 -2.43 25.58 -4.61
CA LEU A 328 -1.53 26.67 -4.20
C LEU A 328 -2.22 27.67 -3.27
N PHE A 329 -3.48 28.01 -3.54
CA PHE A 329 -4.27 28.86 -2.63
C PHE A 329 -4.51 28.19 -1.28
N GLU A 330 -4.72 26.87 -1.24
CA GLU A 330 -4.80 26.14 0.02
C GLU A 330 -3.48 26.13 0.80
N TYR A 331 -2.34 26.07 0.11
CA TYR A 331 -1.00 26.16 0.72
C TYR A 331 -0.74 27.53 1.36
N GLU A 332 -1.38 28.61 0.92
CA GLU A 332 -1.23 29.94 1.54
C GLU A 332 -1.67 29.94 3.02
N VAL A 333 -2.54 29.02 3.43
CA VAL A 333 -2.93 28.86 4.84
C VAL A 333 -1.74 28.40 5.68
N LEU A 334 -0.91 27.50 5.16
CA LEU A 334 0.31 27.05 5.85
C LEU A 334 1.33 28.19 5.94
N ASP A 335 1.49 28.97 4.87
CA ASP A 335 2.38 30.12 4.83
C ASP A 335 1.91 31.22 5.81
N HIS A 336 0.60 31.44 5.95
CA HIS A 336 0.03 32.39 6.91
C HIS A 336 0.41 32.07 8.36
N PHE A 337 0.50 30.79 8.73
CA PHE A 337 0.93 30.34 10.06
C PHE A 337 2.43 30.02 10.15
N TRP A 338 3.20 30.34 9.11
CA TRP A 338 4.65 30.16 9.05
C TRP A 338 5.07 28.70 9.24
N PHE A 339 4.23 27.78 8.77
CA PHE A 339 4.48 26.36 8.85
C PHE A 339 5.52 25.96 7.79
N SER A 340 6.65 25.41 8.24
CA SER A 340 7.68 24.91 7.33
C SER A 340 7.26 23.57 6.75
N LEU A 341 7.16 23.50 5.43
CA LEU A 341 7.08 22.25 4.71
C LEU A 341 8.39 21.47 4.82
N SER A 342 8.33 20.16 4.63
CA SER A 342 9.52 19.35 4.40
C SER A 342 10.13 19.67 3.03
N ASP A 343 11.43 19.44 2.85
CA ASP A 343 12.09 19.64 1.55
C ASP A 343 11.43 18.82 0.44
N SER A 344 10.95 17.61 0.78
CA SER A 344 10.21 16.75 -0.15
C SER A 344 8.89 17.38 -0.60
N ASP A 345 8.08 17.87 0.33
CA ASP A 345 6.78 18.46 0.01
C ASP A 345 6.93 19.79 -0.72
N PHE A 346 7.93 20.58 -0.33
CA PHE A 346 8.28 21.82 -1.00
C PHE A 346 8.74 21.57 -2.45
N SER A 347 9.62 20.59 -2.66
CA SER A 347 10.06 20.19 -3.99
C SER A 347 8.89 19.76 -4.85
N ALA A 348 8.01 18.91 -4.33
CA ALA A 348 6.84 18.42 -5.06
C ALA A 348 5.87 19.55 -5.44
N LYS A 349 5.63 20.52 -4.54
CA LYS A 349 4.80 21.71 -4.82
C LYS A 349 5.31 22.44 -6.07
N TRP A 350 6.61 22.72 -6.11
CA TRP A 350 7.19 23.45 -7.24
C TRP A 350 7.39 22.60 -8.49
N GLU A 351 7.59 21.30 -8.31
CA GLU A 351 7.57 20.36 -9.42
C GLU A 351 6.22 20.42 -10.14
N ALA A 352 5.10 20.32 -9.42
CA ALA A 352 3.74 20.41 -9.96
C ALA A 352 3.49 21.72 -10.72
N VAL A 353 4.07 22.83 -10.27
CA VAL A 353 4.00 24.14 -10.96
C VAL A 353 4.85 24.15 -12.23
N GLY A 354 5.99 23.46 -12.24
CA GLY A 354 6.88 23.36 -13.40
C GLY A 354 6.41 22.36 -14.47
N TRP A 355 5.56 21.41 -14.12
CA TRP A 355 5.10 20.34 -15.01
C TRP A 355 4.44 20.82 -16.32
N PRO A 356 3.54 21.82 -16.34
CA PRO A 356 2.94 22.32 -17.58
C PRO A 356 3.97 22.80 -18.60
N LEU A 357 4.96 23.59 -18.16
CA LEU A 357 6.03 24.07 -19.03
C LEU A 357 6.93 22.93 -19.51
N LYS A 358 7.25 21.98 -18.61
CA LYS A 358 8.02 20.78 -18.94
C LYS A 358 7.32 19.96 -20.02
N LEU A 359 6.02 19.69 -19.84
CA LEU A 359 5.20 18.95 -20.80
C LEU A 359 5.08 19.65 -22.15
N SER A 360 4.82 20.96 -22.16
CA SER A 360 4.78 21.74 -23.40
C SER A 360 6.08 21.61 -24.19
N ARG A 361 7.24 21.78 -23.54
CA ARG A 361 8.55 21.64 -24.21
C ARG A 361 8.79 20.22 -24.71
N THR A 362 8.37 19.21 -23.95
CA THR A 362 8.51 17.83 -24.39
C THR A 362 7.57 17.49 -25.54
N MET A 363 6.39 18.11 -25.61
CA MET A 363 5.48 17.98 -26.75
C MET A 363 6.08 18.61 -28.00
N ASP A 364 6.70 19.79 -27.89
CA ASP A 364 7.37 20.42 -29.03
C ASP A 364 8.48 19.52 -29.59
N ASN A 365 9.31 18.94 -28.70
CA ASN A 365 10.34 17.98 -29.09
C ASN A 365 9.76 16.67 -29.65
N ALA A 366 8.68 16.16 -29.06
CA ALA A 366 8.01 14.96 -29.53
C ALA A 366 7.37 15.16 -30.90
N ALA A 367 6.82 16.34 -31.20
CA ALA A 367 6.26 16.67 -32.50
C ALA A 367 7.34 16.60 -33.59
N GLU A 368 8.53 17.11 -33.31
CA GLU A 368 9.67 17.04 -34.22
C GLU A 368 10.14 15.59 -34.42
N ASN A 369 10.31 14.83 -33.34
CA ASN A 369 10.67 13.40 -33.43
C ASN A 369 9.63 12.59 -34.21
N LEU A 370 8.34 12.82 -33.97
CA LEU A 370 7.25 12.13 -34.69
C LEU A 370 7.25 12.50 -36.17
N ARG A 371 7.65 13.73 -36.53
CA ARG A 371 7.81 14.12 -37.94
C ARG A 371 8.92 13.31 -38.61
N GLU A 372 10.09 13.21 -37.99
CA GLU A 372 11.21 12.40 -38.51
C GLU A 372 10.83 10.91 -38.61
N GLU A 373 10.17 10.36 -37.59
CA GLU A 373 9.73 8.97 -37.61
C GLU A 373 8.64 8.73 -38.67
N THR A 374 7.73 9.69 -38.89
CA THR A 374 6.74 9.63 -39.98
C THR A 374 7.44 9.52 -41.33
N GLU A 375 8.47 10.32 -41.58
CA GLU A 375 9.25 10.29 -42.83
C GLU A 375 9.98 8.96 -43.01
N LYS A 376 10.59 8.42 -41.94
CA LYS A 376 11.25 7.10 -41.96
C LYS A 376 10.25 5.98 -42.28
N PHE A 377 9.08 5.96 -41.62
CA PHE A 377 8.05 4.96 -41.88
C PHE A 377 7.45 5.09 -43.28
N LEU A 378 7.30 6.31 -43.80
CA LEU A 378 6.86 6.54 -45.17
C LEU A 378 7.89 6.02 -46.18
N SER A 379 9.18 6.29 -45.97
CA SER A 379 10.27 5.76 -46.80
C SER A 379 10.30 4.23 -46.80
N LEU A 380 10.15 3.61 -45.63
CA LEU A 380 10.04 2.15 -45.51
C LEU A 380 8.82 1.61 -46.25
N HIS A 381 7.66 2.27 -46.11
CA HIS A 381 6.43 1.88 -46.79
C HIS A 381 6.55 1.93 -48.30
N LEU A 382 7.18 2.98 -48.86
CA LEU A 382 7.45 3.07 -50.30
C LEU A 382 8.40 1.96 -50.78
N GLY A 383 9.37 1.57 -49.94
CA GLY A 383 10.22 0.41 -50.19
C GLY A 383 9.42 -0.90 -50.23
N ASP A 384 8.55 -1.13 -49.25
CA ASP A 384 7.66 -2.29 -49.19
C ASP A 384 6.72 -2.34 -50.41
N GLU A 385 6.19 -1.20 -50.87
CA GLU A 385 5.36 -1.13 -52.08
C GLU A 385 6.12 -1.50 -53.35
N SER A 386 7.37 -1.04 -53.49
CA SER A 386 8.24 -1.41 -54.61
C SER A 386 8.53 -2.90 -54.61
N ALA A 387 8.92 -3.45 -53.45
CA ALA A 387 9.18 -4.88 -53.30
C ALA A 387 7.93 -5.73 -53.58
N HIS A 388 6.76 -5.27 -53.15
CA HIS A 388 5.50 -5.95 -53.41
C HIS A 388 5.14 -5.94 -54.90
N ARG A 389 5.41 -4.82 -55.61
CA ARG A 389 5.24 -4.74 -57.07
C ARG A 389 6.16 -5.71 -57.80
N GLU A 390 7.44 -5.75 -57.44
CA GLU A 390 8.41 -6.71 -58.00
C GLU A 390 7.98 -8.16 -57.73
N GLN A 391 7.44 -8.44 -56.53
CA GLN A 391 6.89 -9.76 -56.20
C GLN A 391 5.69 -10.12 -57.09
N ILE A 392 4.77 -9.18 -57.35
CA ILE A 392 3.64 -9.41 -58.26
C ILE A 392 4.13 -9.67 -59.69
N GLU A 393 5.12 -8.91 -60.17
CA GLU A 393 5.72 -9.12 -61.49
C GLU A 393 6.38 -10.51 -61.60
N TYR A 394 7.18 -10.90 -60.61
CA TYR A 394 7.77 -12.24 -60.50
C TYR A 394 6.68 -13.33 -60.52
N LEU A 395 5.65 -13.20 -59.70
CA LEU A 395 4.54 -14.17 -59.65
C LEU A 395 3.81 -14.26 -60.99
N THR A 396 3.62 -13.12 -61.67
CA THR A 396 3.00 -13.07 -62.99
C THR A 396 3.83 -13.84 -64.02
N GLU A 397 5.14 -13.60 -64.08
CA GLU A 397 6.05 -14.32 -64.97
C GLU A 397 6.06 -15.83 -64.67
N ARG A 398 6.13 -16.22 -63.40
CA ARG A 398 6.09 -17.63 -62.98
C ARG A 398 4.78 -18.31 -63.33
N VAL A 399 3.66 -17.63 -63.17
CA VAL A 399 2.34 -18.16 -63.57
C VAL A 399 2.31 -18.39 -65.08
N VAL A 400 2.75 -17.43 -65.89
CA VAL A 400 2.79 -17.58 -67.36
C VAL A 400 3.66 -18.78 -67.77
N HIS A 401 4.84 -18.95 -67.15
CA HIS A 401 5.70 -20.11 -67.40
C HIS A 401 4.98 -21.42 -67.06
N LEU A 402 4.40 -21.53 -65.86
CA LEU A 402 3.72 -22.74 -65.39
C LEU A 402 2.45 -23.08 -66.18
N GLN A 403 1.76 -22.08 -66.74
CA GLN A 403 0.61 -22.29 -67.61
C GLN A 403 1.00 -22.95 -68.95
N GLY A 404 2.25 -22.80 -69.38
CA GLY A 404 2.78 -23.41 -70.60
C GLY A 404 3.27 -24.86 -70.41
N GLU A 405 3.40 -25.33 -69.17
CA GLU A 405 3.86 -26.69 -68.88
C GLU A 405 2.73 -27.71 -69.05
N SER A 406 3.03 -28.81 -69.74
CA SER A 406 2.07 -29.91 -69.98
C SER A 406 2.72 -31.29 -69.84
N ASN A 407 3.93 -31.37 -69.28
CA ASN A 407 4.65 -32.63 -69.17
C ASN A 407 4.21 -33.42 -67.94
N PHE A 408 3.42 -34.48 -68.17
CA PHE A 408 2.91 -35.33 -67.10
C PHE A 408 4.01 -36.13 -66.36
N ASP A 409 5.14 -36.41 -67.00
CA ASP A 409 6.26 -37.14 -66.36
C ASP A 409 6.83 -36.38 -65.15
N LYS A 410 6.59 -35.06 -65.09
CA LYS A 410 7.03 -34.18 -64.01
C LYS A 410 5.89 -33.77 -63.06
N VAL A 411 4.79 -34.52 -63.02
CA VAL A 411 3.57 -34.17 -62.28
C VAL A 411 3.84 -33.77 -60.82
N HIS A 412 4.69 -34.51 -60.09
CA HIS A 412 5.01 -34.20 -58.70
C HIS A 412 5.87 -32.93 -58.56
N GLU A 413 6.87 -32.75 -59.43
CA GLU A 413 7.72 -31.54 -59.44
C GLU A 413 6.89 -30.29 -59.72
N LEU A 414 6.02 -30.36 -60.74
CA LEU A 414 5.12 -29.27 -61.13
C LEU A 414 4.10 -28.97 -60.03
N ALA A 415 3.51 -29.99 -59.39
CA ALA A 415 2.58 -29.79 -58.30
C ALA A 415 3.22 -29.09 -57.08
N ILE A 416 4.45 -29.47 -56.72
CA ILE A 416 5.20 -28.83 -55.64
C ILE A 416 5.47 -27.36 -55.98
N GLU A 417 5.93 -27.08 -57.20
CA GLU A 417 6.23 -25.73 -57.63
C GLU A 417 4.97 -24.85 -57.67
N ILE A 418 3.88 -25.35 -58.26
CA ILE A 418 2.59 -24.66 -58.33
C ILE A 418 2.04 -24.41 -56.92
N GLY A 419 2.15 -25.38 -56.00
CA GLY A 419 1.78 -25.20 -54.60
C GLY A 419 2.59 -24.09 -53.92
N ARG A 420 3.89 -24.01 -54.21
CA ARG A 420 4.77 -22.93 -53.71
C ARG A 420 4.36 -21.57 -54.27
N ILE A 421 4.15 -21.45 -55.58
CA ILE A 421 3.73 -20.19 -56.21
C ILE A 421 2.36 -19.77 -55.68
N TRP A 422 1.40 -20.69 -55.57
CA TRP A 422 0.08 -20.42 -55.00
C TRP A 422 0.17 -19.84 -53.58
N LYS A 423 1.00 -20.44 -52.72
CA LYS A 423 1.25 -19.94 -51.37
C LYS A 423 1.81 -18.51 -51.40
N LEU A 424 2.82 -18.24 -52.22
CA LEU A 424 3.40 -16.89 -52.36
C LEU A 424 2.37 -15.87 -52.87
N MET A 425 1.46 -16.25 -53.77
CA MET A 425 0.40 -15.36 -54.21
C MET A 425 -0.60 -15.04 -53.10
N LYS A 426 -0.92 -16.01 -52.23
CA LYS A 426 -1.79 -15.78 -51.06
C LYS A 426 -1.15 -14.85 -50.04
N GLU A 427 0.13 -15.07 -49.75
CA GLU A 427 0.92 -14.17 -48.90
C GLU A 427 0.99 -12.76 -49.50
N ALA A 428 1.14 -12.63 -50.82
CA ALA A 428 1.07 -11.35 -51.51
C ALA A 428 -0.32 -10.68 -51.37
N GLN A 429 -1.43 -11.43 -51.49
CA GLN A 429 -2.76 -10.86 -51.27
C GLN A 429 -2.92 -10.28 -49.85
N GLU A 430 -2.40 -10.99 -48.84
CA GLU A 430 -2.43 -10.52 -47.44
C GLU A 430 -1.55 -9.28 -47.23
N GLN A 431 -0.35 -9.25 -47.80
CA GLN A 431 0.54 -8.09 -47.78
C GLN A 431 -0.11 -6.87 -48.45
N GLY A 432 -0.78 -7.05 -49.60
CA GLY A 432 -1.49 -5.97 -50.27
C GLY A 432 -2.58 -5.34 -49.39
N VAL A 433 -3.29 -6.14 -48.57
CA VAL A 433 -4.26 -5.60 -47.59
C VAL A 433 -3.56 -4.77 -46.51
N VAL A 434 -2.40 -5.20 -46.03
CA VAL A 434 -1.61 -4.45 -45.04
C VAL A 434 -1.11 -3.14 -45.63
N LEU A 435 -0.58 -3.15 -46.85
CA LEU A 435 -0.13 -1.95 -47.56
C LEU A 435 -1.29 -0.97 -47.76
N ASN A 436 -2.47 -1.45 -48.16
CA ASN A 436 -3.64 -0.60 -48.34
C ASN A 436 -4.14 0.04 -47.04
N ARG A 437 -3.99 -0.63 -45.89
CA ARG A 437 -4.27 -0.03 -44.58
C ARG A 437 -3.26 1.08 -44.25
N ARG A 438 -1.97 0.84 -44.51
CA ARG A 438 -0.91 1.83 -44.31
C ARG A 438 -1.07 3.06 -45.22
N GLN A 439 -1.42 2.87 -46.49
CA GLN A 439 -1.72 3.97 -47.42
C GLN A 439 -2.79 4.91 -46.85
N LYS A 440 -3.86 4.36 -46.25
CA LYS A 440 -4.89 5.18 -45.58
C LYS A 440 -4.34 5.96 -44.39
N LEU A 441 -3.43 5.39 -43.60
CA LEU A 441 -2.82 6.08 -42.46
C LEU A 441 -1.89 7.21 -42.89
N PHE A 442 -1.27 7.10 -44.06
CA PHE A 442 -0.43 8.16 -44.65
C PHE A 442 -1.21 9.14 -45.53
N ASP A 443 -2.54 9.03 -45.61
CA ASP A 443 -3.39 9.78 -46.53
C ASP A 443 -2.96 9.66 -48.01
N LEU A 444 -2.42 8.49 -48.37
CA LEU A 444 -2.02 8.14 -49.73
C LEU A 444 -3.20 7.52 -50.51
N PRO A 445 -3.22 7.66 -51.85
CA PRO A 445 -4.22 6.99 -52.68
C PRO A 445 -4.06 5.46 -52.57
N VAL A 446 -5.16 4.78 -52.26
CA VAL A 446 -5.15 3.32 -52.10
C VAL A 446 -4.96 2.64 -53.44
N THR A 447 -3.97 1.75 -53.54
CA THR A 447 -3.73 0.98 -54.76
C THR A 447 -4.60 -0.29 -54.76
N PRO A 448 -5.56 -0.43 -55.70
CA PRO A 448 -6.32 -1.66 -55.80
C PRO A 448 -5.47 -2.72 -56.52
N TYR A 449 -5.00 -3.73 -55.77
CA TYR A 449 -4.23 -4.87 -56.31
C TYR A 449 -5.11 -5.86 -57.10
N ASP A 450 -5.94 -5.34 -58.00
CA ASP A 450 -6.92 -6.11 -58.77
C ASP A 450 -6.25 -7.10 -59.73
N ASP A 451 -5.09 -6.74 -60.28
CA ASP A 451 -4.31 -7.63 -61.16
C ASP A 451 -3.83 -8.89 -60.43
N LEU A 452 -3.35 -8.76 -59.18
CA LEU A 452 -2.98 -9.90 -58.35
C LEU A 452 -4.20 -10.78 -58.03
N ASN A 453 -5.34 -10.16 -57.68
CA ASN A 453 -6.58 -10.87 -57.40
C ASN A 453 -7.10 -11.65 -58.62
N ARG A 454 -6.96 -11.06 -59.81
CA ARG A 454 -7.28 -11.70 -61.08
C ARG A 454 -6.32 -12.86 -61.37
N LEU A 455 -5.01 -12.64 -61.24
CA LEU A 455 -3.99 -13.66 -61.45
C LEU A 455 -4.21 -14.89 -60.56
N VAL A 456 -4.54 -14.70 -59.29
CA VAL A 456 -4.87 -15.80 -58.36
C VAL A 456 -6.09 -16.59 -58.84
N LYS A 457 -7.15 -15.91 -59.31
CA LYS A 457 -8.36 -16.58 -59.81
C LYS A 457 -8.07 -17.35 -61.10
N GLU A 458 -7.29 -16.78 -62.01
CA GLU A 458 -6.91 -17.39 -63.28
C GLU A 458 -5.95 -18.57 -63.11
N PHE A 459 -5.09 -18.53 -62.09
CA PHE A 459 -4.15 -19.61 -61.79
C PHE A 459 -4.76 -20.78 -61.00
N GLN A 460 -5.89 -20.56 -60.30
CA GLN A 460 -6.54 -21.58 -59.47
C GLN A 460 -6.83 -22.90 -60.21
N PRO A 461 -7.38 -22.92 -61.44
CA PRO A 461 -7.61 -24.16 -62.17
C PRO A 461 -6.33 -24.96 -62.45
N TYR A 462 -5.20 -24.29 -62.66
CA TYR A 462 -3.89 -24.94 -62.88
C TYR A 462 -3.37 -25.56 -61.58
N ARG A 463 -3.54 -24.86 -60.46
CA ARG A 463 -3.29 -25.39 -59.12
C ARG A 463 -4.11 -26.65 -58.85
N ASP A 464 -5.40 -26.59 -59.11
CA ASP A 464 -6.30 -27.72 -58.88
C ASP A 464 -5.93 -28.89 -59.79
N LEU A 465 -5.56 -28.64 -61.05
CA LEU A 465 -5.12 -29.69 -61.98
C LEU A 465 -3.90 -30.45 -61.47
N TRP A 466 -2.78 -29.75 -61.27
CA TRP A 466 -1.50 -30.40 -61.03
C TRP A 466 -1.41 -31.01 -59.63
N ILE A 467 -2.01 -30.36 -58.63
CA ILE A 467 -2.05 -30.93 -57.27
C ILE A 467 -2.93 -32.18 -57.25
N THR A 468 -4.13 -32.14 -57.83
CA THR A 468 -5.00 -33.33 -57.88
C THR A 468 -4.40 -34.43 -58.74
N ALA A 469 -3.70 -34.11 -59.83
CA ALA A 469 -2.98 -35.10 -60.64
C ALA A 469 -1.86 -35.78 -59.85
N SER A 470 -1.06 -35.01 -59.10
CA SER A 470 0.00 -35.53 -58.24
C SER A 470 -0.57 -36.39 -57.10
N GLU A 471 -1.62 -35.92 -56.43
CA GLU A 471 -2.31 -36.68 -55.37
C GLU A 471 -2.87 -37.99 -55.92
N TRP A 472 -3.45 -37.98 -57.12
CA TRP A 472 -3.94 -39.19 -57.80
C TRP A 472 -2.81 -40.19 -58.07
N VAL A 473 -1.72 -39.74 -58.71
CA VAL A 473 -0.59 -40.63 -59.07
C VAL A 473 0.01 -41.26 -57.82
N GLN A 474 0.22 -40.47 -56.77
CA GLN A 474 0.75 -40.95 -55.49
C GLN A 474 -0.22 -41.93 -54.81
N ALA A 475 -1.52 -41.60 -54.77
CA ALA A 475 -2.52 -42.46 -54.17
C ALA A 475 -2.66 -43.79 -54.92
N HIS A 476 -2.65 -43.75 -56.26
CA HIS A 476 -2.69 -44.94 -57.10
C HIS A 476 -1.48 -45.84 -56.87
N GLU A 477 -0.26 -45.28 -56.83
CA GLU A 477 0.96 -46.04 -56.50
C GLU A 477 0.85 -46.70 -55.12
N ILE A 478 0.36 -45.97 -54.11
CA ILE A 478 0.11 -46.51 -52.77
C ILE A 478 -0.89 -47.66 -52.82
N TRP A 479 -2.01 -47.53 -53.53
CA TRP A 479 -3.04 -48.56 -53.56
C TRP A 479 -2.61 -49.82 -54.31
N VAL A 480 -1.76 -49.66 -55.33
CA VAL A 480 -1.34 -50.77 -56.20
C VAL A 480 -0.10 -51.49 -55.64
N ASP A 481 0.92 -50.74 -55.24
CA ASP A 481 2.25 -51.28 -54.93
C ASP A 481 2.53 -51.44 -53.42
N ASN A 482 1.79 -50.77 -52.52
CA ASN A 482 1.97 -50.99 -51.08
C ASN A 482 1.23 -52.24 -50.57
N PRO A 483 1.64 -52.81 -49.41
CA PRO A 483 0.89 -53.87 -48.75
C PRO A 483 -0.56 -53.46 -48.49
N LEU A 484 -1.51 -54.33 -48.81
CA LEU A 484 -2.96 -54.09 -48.66
C LEU A 484 -3.36 -53.69 -47.23
N ALA A 485 -2.61 -54.12 -46.22
CA ALA A 485 -2.81 -53.75 -44.82
C ALA A 485 -2.60 -52.24 -44.55
N ASN A 486 -1.82 -51.55 -45.38
CA ASN A 486 -1.50 -50.13 -45.24
C ASN A 486 -2.42 -49.23 -46.08
N VAL A 487 -3.35 -49.80 -46.84
CA VAL A 487 -4.31 -49.05 -47.66
C VAL A 487 -5.57 -48.76 -46.85
N ASP A 488 -5.87 -47.48 -46.67
CA ASP A 488 -7.10 -47.04 -46.00
C ASP A 488 -8.28 -47.02 -46.98
N GLY A 489 -9.19 -47.97 -46.81
CA GLY A 489 -10.35 -48.17 -47.69
C GLY A 489 -11.31 -46.97 -47.74
N ASP A 490 -11.48 -46.24 -46.63
CA ASP A 490 -12.40 -45.09 -46.58
C ASP A 490 -11.81 -43.91 -47.38
N SER A 491 -10.48 -43.76 -47.36
CA SER A 491 -9.79 -42.71 -48.12
C SER A 491 -9.82 -42.93 -49.64
N VAL A 492 -9.84 -44.19 -50.09
CA VAL A 492 -9.78 -44.56 -51.52
C VAL A 492 -10.97 -43.98 -52.28
N GLU A 493 -12.19 -44.25 -51.79
CA GLU A 493 -13.41 -43.78 -52.45
C GLU A 493 -13.51 -42.26 -52.46
N HIS A 494 -13.10 -41.61 -51.36
CA HIS A 494 -13.10 -40.16 -51.24
C HIS A 494 -12.15 -39.50 -52.25
N ILE A 495 -10.90 -39.96 -52.31
CA ILE A 495 -9.88 -39.44 -53.23
C ILE A 495 -10.32 -39.63 -54.68
N ILE A 496 -10.83 -40.81 -55.04
CA ILE A 496 -11.35 -41.09 -56.39
C ILE A 496 -12.51 -40.16 -56.74
N SER A 497 -13.50 -40.03 -55.86
CA SER A 497 -14.66 -39.16 -56.08
C SER A 497 -14.25 -37.71 -56.31
N ASP A 498 -13.37 -37.19 -55.46
CA ASP A 498 -13.00 -35.78 -55.48
C ASP A 498 -12.04 -35.45 -56.62
N ALA A 499 -11.07 -36.32 -56.90
CA ALA A 499 -10.22 -36.20 -58.07
C ALA A 499 -11.06 -36.26 -59.35
N TYR A 500 -12.01 -37.19 -59.44
CA TYR A 500 -12.90 -37.32 -60.60
C TYR A 500 -13.75 -36.07 -60.82
N LYS A 501 -14.40 -35.54 -59.78
CA LYS A 501 -15.19 -34.31 -59.86
C LYS A 501 -14.32 -33.12 -60.28
N THR A 502 -13.13 -33.02 -59.72
CA THR A 502 -12.18 -31.94 -60.02
C THR A 502 -11.72 -32.03 -61.48
N MET A 503 -11.25 -33.18 -61.95
CA MET A 503 -10.85 -33.37 -63.34
C MET A 503 -12.01 -33.19 -64.33
N THR A 504 -13.22 -33.63 -63.98
CA THR A 504 -14.43 -33.39 -64.81
C THR A 504 -14.77 -31.90 -64.92
N LYS A 505 -14.56 -31.13 -63.85
CA LYS A 505 -14.71 -29.67 -63.90
C LYS A 505 -13.60 -29.04 -64.75
N LEU A 506 -12.34 -29.46 -64.55
CA LEU A 506 -11.18 -28.89 -65.22
C LEU A 506 -11.15 -29.19 -66.72
N THR A 507 -11.64 -30.35 -67.17
CA THR A 507 -11.82 -30.65 -68.60
C THR A 507 -12.78 -29.68 -69.29
N ARG A 508 -13.79 -29.15 -68.58
CA ARG A 508 -14.65 -28.08 -69.09
C ARG A 508 -13.93 -26.73 -69.07
N THR A 509 -13.19 -26.44 -67.99
CA THR A 509 -12.45 -25.17 -67.83
C THR A 509 -11.36 -25.00 -68.88
N PHE A 510 -10.66 -26.08 -69.23
CA PHE A 510 -9.54 -26.08 -70.17
C PHE A 510 -9.92 -26.49 -71.60
N ALA A 511 -11.21 -26.49 -71.95
CA ALA A 511 -11.69 -26.97 -73.25
C ALA A 511 -10.98 -26.31 -74.46
N GLU A 512 -10.61 -25.04 -74.33
CA GLU A 512 -9.91 -24.24 -75.36
C GLU A 512 -8.38 -24.31 -75.25
N LEU A 513 -7.82 -25.10 -74.34
CA LEU A 513 -6.38 -25.21 -74.05
C LEU A 513 -5.91 -26.67 -74.23
N PRO A 514 -5.62 -27.11 -75.47
CA PRO A 514 -5.46 -28.53 -75.80
C PRO A 514 -4.36 -29.27 -75.00
N LEU A 515 -3.25 -28.59 -74.70
CA LEU A 515 -2.11 -29.20 -74.00
C LEU A 515 -2.42 -29.51 -72.53
N VAL A 516 -3.10 -28.58 -71.85
CA VAL A 516 -3.45 -28.69 -70.42
C VAL A 516 -4.72 -29.54 -70.26
N LEU A 517 -5.65 -29.43 -71.21
CA LEU A 517 -6.81 -30.31 -71.31
C LEU A 517 -6.40 -31.77 -71.36
N ARG A 518 -5.38 -32.10 -72.16
CA ARG A 518 -4.88 -33.47 -72.27
C ARG A 518 -4.50 -34.04 -70.90
N VAL A 519 -3.78 -33.30 -70.06
CA VAL A 519 -3.43 -33.76 -68.70
C VAL A 519 -4.68 -34.06 -67.88
N ALA A 520 -5.70 -33.19 -67.93
CA ALA A 520 -6.95 -33.38 -67.20
C ALA A 520 -7.73 -34.61 -67.71
N VAL A 521 -7.74 -34.83 -69.03
CA VAL A 521 -8.38 -36.00 -69.66
C VAL A 521 -7.62 -37.28 -69.33
N ASP A 522 -6.30 -37.30 -69.49
CA ASP A 522 -5.46 -38.47 -69.23
C ASP A 522 -5.61 -38.93 -67.77
N VAL A 523 -5.59 -38.00 -66.80
CA VAL A 523 -5.83 -38.33 -65.39
C VAL A 523 -7.27 -38.79 -65.15
N LYS A 524 -8.25 -38.12 -65.77
CA LYS A 524 -9.66 -38.53 -65.63
C LYS A 524 -9.90 -39.94 -66.18
N ASP A 525 -9.33 -40.26 -67.33
CA ASP A 525 -9.47 -41.56 -67.97
C ASP A 525 -8.74 -42.64 -67.17
N ALA A 526 -7.57 -42.34 -66.59
CA ALA A 526 -6.90 -43.23 -65.64
C ALA A 526 -7.76 -43.49 -64.39
N ILE A 527 -8.46 -42.47 -63.87
CA ILE A 527 -9.41 -42.64 -62.76
C ILE A 527 -10.61 -43.51 -63.20
N ASP A 528 -11.18 -43.26 -64.38
CA ASP A 528 -12.30 -44.03 -64.94
C ASP A 528 -11.92 -45.50 -65.20
N GLU A 529 -10.67 -45.77 -65.61
CA GLU A 529 -10.13 -47.12 -65.80
C GLU A 529 -9.92 -47.85 -64.45
N PHE A 530 -9.47 -47.13 -63.42
CA PHE A 530 -9.25 -47.71 -62.10
C PHE A 530 -10.57 -47.90 -61.31
N ARG A 531 -11.59 -47.07 -61.53
CA ARG A 531 -12.83 -47.07 -60.73
C ARG A 531 -13.56 -48.43 -60.63
N PRO A 532 -13.68 -49.25 -61.70
CA PRO A 532 -14.27 -50.59 -61.62
C PRO A 532 -13.49 -51.55 -60.71
N ASN A 533 -12.22 -51.27 -60.44
CA ASN A 533 -11.34 -52.09 -59.61
C ASN A 533 -11.47 -51.80 -58.11
N VAL A 534 -12.14 -50.71 -57.73
CA VAL A 534 -12.29 -50.27 -56.33
C VAL A 534 -12.99 -51.33 -55.46
N PRO A 535 -14.12 -51.95 -55.87
CA PRO A 535 -14.75 -53.00 -55.08
C PRO A 535 -13.82 -54.20 -54.82
N LEU A 536 -12.97 -54.53 -55.79
CA LEU A 536 -12.00 -55.61 -55.65
C LEU A 536 -10.89 -55.24 -54.67
N LEU A 537 -10.34 -54.03 -54.77
CA LEU A 537 -9.34 -53.51 -53.84
C LEU A 537 -9.86 -53.52 -52.40
N LEU A 538 -11.08 -53.02 -52.17
CA LEU A 538 -11.72 -53.01 -50.85
C LEU A 538 -11.98 -54.43 -50.33
N ALA A 539 -12.41 -55.34 -51.20
CA ALA A 539 -12.59 -56.76 -50.85
C ALA A 539 -11.28 -57.41 -50.42
N LEU A 540 -10.19 -57.22 -51.18
CA LEU A 540 -8.87 -57.78 -50.89
C LEU A 540 -8.20 -57.17 -49.66
N ARG A 541 -8.55 -55.93 -49.30
CA ARG A 541 -8.08 -55.25 -48.08
C ARG A 541 -8.80 -55.72 -46.82
N ASN A 542 -9.88 -56.49 -46.94
CA ASN A 542 -10.66 -56.92 -45.78
C ASN A 542 -9.78 -57.70 -44.77
N PRO A 543 -9.63 -57.20 -43.52
CA PRO A 543 -8.73 -57.80 -42.52
C PRO A 543 -9.14 -59.21 -42.10
N GLY A 544 -10.39 -59.61 -42.38
CA GLY A 544 -10.88 -60.96 -42.15
C GLY A 544 -10.36 -62.01 -43.14
N LEU A 545 -9.70 -61.61 -44.22
CA LEU A 545 -9.16 -62.56 -45.18
C LEU A 545 -8.01 -63.37 -44.58
N ARG A 546 -8.12 -64.69 -44.69
CA ARG A 546 -7.18 -65.70 -44.20
C ARG A 546 -6.92 -66.68 -45.33
N GLN A 547 -5.90 -67.53 -45.19
CA GLN A 547 -5.55 -68.51 -46.22
C GLN A 547 -6.76 -69.36 -46.67
N ARG A 548 -7.65 -69.75 -45.75
CA ARG A 548 -8.89 -70.50 -46.04
C ARG A 548 -9.79 -69.80 -47.08
N HIS A 549 -9.88 -68.47 -47.04
CA HIS A 549 -10.70 -67.69 -47.98
C HIS A 549 -10.06 -67.64 -49.37
N PHE A 550 -8.73 -67.56 -49.46
CA PHE A 550 -8.01 -67.63 -50.72
C PHE A 550 -8.00 -69.06 -51.31
N ASP A 551 -7.96 -70.09 -50.46
CA ASP A 551 -8.08 -71.48 -50.90
C ASP A 551 -9.48 -71.75 -51.48
N GLN A 552 -10.54 -71.19 -50.88
CA GLN A 552 -11.89 -71.23 -51.44
C GLN A 552 -11.97 -70.52 -52.80
N LEU A 553 -11.39 -69.32 -52.91
CA LEU A 553 -11.31 -68.61 -54.18
C LEU A 553 -10.59 -69.48 -55.24
N ARG A 554 -9.51 -70.15 -54.86
CA ARG A 554 -8.75 -71.05 -55.74
C ARG A 554 -9.56 -72.24 -56.23
N GLU A 555 -10.35 -72.86 -55.36
CA GLU A 555 -11.20 -74.00 -55.74
C GLU A 555 -12.26 -73.59 -56.77
N GLU A 556 -12.81 -72.39 -56.65
CA GLU A 556 -13.91 -71.92 -57.48
C GLU A 556 -13.47 -71.23 -58.78
N THR A 557 -12.29 -70.62 -58.80
CA THR A 557 -11.80 -69.80 -59.92
C THR A 557 -10.50 -70.29 -60.54
N GLY A 558 -9.77 -71.17 -59.84
CA GLY A 558 -8.43 -71.61 -60.23
C GLY A 558 -7.30 -70.63 -59.85
N VAL A 559 -7.62 -69.44 -59.33
CA VAL A 559 -6.64 -68.40 -58.97
C VAL A 559 -5.96 -68.71 -57.63
N ASN A 560 -4.62 -68.74 -57.60
CA ASN A 560 -3.85 -69.13 -56.42
C ASN A 560 -3.15 -67.92 -55.77
N ILE A 561 -3.70 -67.41 -54.68
CA ILE A 561 -3.10 -66.35 -53.86
C ILE A 561 -2.76 -66.91 -52.48
N LYS A 562 -1.59 -66.54 -51.96
CA LYS A 562 -1.21 -66.84 -50.58
C LYS A 562 -1.44 -65.63 -49.70
N ALA A 563 -2.09 -65.83 -48.56
CA ALA A 563 -2.23 -64.81 -47.54
C ALA A 563 -0.84 -64.49 -46.96
N ALA A 564 -0.37 -63.26 -47.17
CA ALA A 564 0.90 -62.79 -46.66
C ALA A 564 0.79 -61.33 -46.19
N PRO A 565 1.50 -60.89 -45.14
CA PRO A 565 1.46 -59.49 -44.68
C PRO A 565 1.95 -58.48 -45.73
N HIS A 566 2.78 -58.91 -46.67
CA HIS A 566 3.31 -58.09 -47.77
C HIS A 566 2.49 -58.23 -49.07
N LEU A 567 1.32 -58.88 -49.03
CA LEU A 567 0.46 -59.02 -50.19
C LEU A 567 0.01 -57.63 -50.66
N THR A 568 0.29 -57.30 -51.93
CA THR A 568 -0.10 -56.05 -52.56
C THR A 568 -1.24 -56.28 -53.54
N TYR A 569 -1.96 -55.21 -53.89
CA TYR A 569 -3.04 -55.29 -54.88
C TYR A 569 -2.52 -55.77 -56.24
N LYS A 570 -1.34 -55.31 -56.65
CA LYS A 570 -0.66 -55.75 -57.88
C LYS A 570 -0.40 -57.25 -57.93
N MET A 571 0.06 -57.84 -56.83
CA MET A 571 0.28 -59.29 -56.75
C MET A 571 -1.03 -60.08 -56.96
N CYS A 572 -2.17 -59.54 -56.50
CA CYS A 572 -3.48 -60.13 -56.72
C CYS A 572 -3.97 -59.97 -58.17
N LEU A 573 -3.69 -58.83 -58.80
CA LEU A 573 -3.97 -58.61 -60.22
C LEU A 573 -3.15 -59.54 -61.11
N ASP A 574 -1.84 -59.69 -60.85
CA ASP A 574 -0.95 -60.59 -61.59
C ASP A 574 -1.36 -62.07 -61.44
N ALA A 575 -1.98 -62.42 -60.31
CA ALA A 575 -2.56 -63.74 -60.09
C ALA A 575 -3.87 -63.98 -60.86
N GLY A 576 -4.45 -62.94 -61.50
CA GLY A 576 -5.64 -63.05 -62.34
C GLY A 576 -6.96 -62.97 -61.59
N VAL A 577 -7.04 -62.28 -60.44
CA VAL A 577 -8.29 -62.14 -59.68
C VAL A 577 -9.33 -61.22 -60.35
N GLN A 578 -8.91 -60.30 -61.21
CA GLN A 578 -9.76 -59.24 -61.75
C GLN A 578 -11.08 -59.72 -62.43
N PRO A 579 -11.10 -60.81 -63.23
CA PRO A 579 -12.34 -61.33 -63.82
C PRO A 579 -13.31 -61.94 -62.80
N HIS A 580 -12.85 -62.18 -61.57
CA HIS A 580 -13.59 -62.85 -60.49
C HIS A 580 -13.96 -61.91 -59.34
N THR A 581 -14.02 -60.59 -59.60
CA THR A 581 -14.35 -59.55 -58.61
C THR A 581 -15.60 -59.86 -57.81
N ASP A 582 -16.73 -60.16 -58.47
CA ASP A 582 -18.00 -60.44 -57.79
C ASP A 582 -17.87 -61.59 -56.77
N ARG A 583 -17.07 -62.61 -57.11
CA ARG A 583 -16.86 -63.76 -56.23
C ARG A 583 -15.95 -63.41 -55.05
N MET A 584 -14.88 -62.66 -55.32
CA MET A 584 -13.97 -62.18 -54.29
C MET A 584 -14.68 -61.27 -53.28
N VAL A 585 -15.60 -60.40 -53.74
CA VAL A 585 -16.41 -59.55 -52.87
C VAL A 585 -17.28 -60.40 -51.93
N VAL A 586 -17.97 -61.42 -52.44
CA VAL A 586 -18.79 -62.33 -51.61
C VAL A 586 -17.95 -63.08 -50.56
N ILE A 587 -16.77 -63.56 -50.95
CA ILE A 587 -15.83 -64.22 -50.03
C ILE A 587 -15.34 -63.23 -48.98
N ALA A 588 -14.98 -62.01 -49.38
CA ALA A 588 -14.55 -60.96 -48.45
C ALA A 588 -15.65 -60.53 -47.49
N GLU A 589 -16.91 -60.43 -47.91
CA GLU A 589 -18.04 -60.15 -47.03
C GLU A 589 -18.23 -61.26 -45.98
N THR A 590 -18.09 -62.52 -46.39
CA THR A 590 -18.16 -63.68 -45.49
C THR A 590 -17.02 -63.62 -44.49
N ALA A 591 -15.79 -63.40 -44.97
CA ALA A 591 -14.61 -63.23 -44.15
C ALA A 591 -14.72 -62.04 -43.18
N GLY A 592 -15.35 -60.94 -43.59
CA GLY A 592 -15.59 -59.77 -42.74
C GLY A 592 -16.58 -60.07 -41.60
N LYS A 593 -17.65 -60.83 -41.89
CA LYS A 593 -18.60 -61.30 -40.86
C LYS A 593 -17.92 -62.28 -39.91
N GLU A 594 -17.16 -63.24 -40.43
CA GLU A 594 -16.37 -64.17 -39.63
C GLU A 594 -15.39 -63.43 -38.72
N TYR A 595 -14.66 -62.45 -39.25
CA TYR A 595 -13.71 -61.64 -38.49
C TYR A 595 -14.40 -60.84 -37.38
N SER A 596 -15.59 -60.31 -37.63
CA SER A 596 -16.38 -59.63 -36.58
C SER A 596 -16.80 -60.61 -35.48
N ILE A 597 -17.17 -61.84 -35.82
CA ILE A 597 -17.51 -62.90 -34.85
C ILE A 597 -16.25 -63.36 -34.10
N GLU A 598 -15.15 -63.63 -34.79
CA GLU A 598 -13.85 -64.01 -34.20
C GLU A 598 -13.36 -62.91 -33.25
N SER A 599 -13.43 -61.64 -33.65
CA SER A 599 -13.05 -60.52 -32.80
C SER A 599 -13.95 -60.38 -31.56
N ALA A 600 -15.26 -60.61 -31.71
CA ALA A 600 -16.18 -60.62 -30.58
C ALA A 600 -15.91 -61.80 -29.62
N LEU A 601 -15.63 -62.99 -30.16
CA LEU A 601 -15.25 -64.17 -29.37
C LEU A 601 -13.91 -63.98 -28.67
N ASP A 602 -12.89 -63.49 -29.36
CA ASP A 602 -11.58 -63.13 -28.78
C ASP A 602 -11.74 -62.11 -27.64
N LYS A 603 -12.65 -61.14 -27.81
CA LYS A 603 -12.95 -60.16 -26.77
C LYS A 603 -13.63 -60.82 -25.57
N ILE A 604 -14.62 -61.70 -25.80
CA ILE A 604 -15.27 -62.47 -24.74
C ILE A 604 -14.25 -63.36 -24.03
N GLU A 605 -13.41 -64.08 -24.75
CA GLU A 605 -12.35 -64.94 -24.18
C GLU A 605 -11.39 -64.11 -23.31
N LYS A 606 -10.88 -62.98 -23.82
CA LYS A 606 -10.03 -62.06 -23.04
C LYS A 606 -10.71 -61.45 -21.82
N GLU A 607 -12.01 -61.17 -21.91
CA GLU A 607 -12.80 -60.69 -20.77
C GLU A 607 -12.98 -61.81 -19.74
N TRP A 608 -13.25 -63.04 -20.17
CA TRP A 608 -13.43 -64.23 -19.32
C TRP A 608 -12.12 -64.76 -18.72
N GLU A 609 -10.97 -64.60 -19.38
CA GLU A 609 -9.64 -64.91 -18.81
C GLU A 609 -9.41 -64.21 -17.46
N ARG A 610 -10.07 -63.06 -17.26
CA ARG A 610 -9.95 -62.26 -16.04
C ARG A 610 -11.04 -62.55 -15.00
N VAL A 611 -12.03 -63.37 -15.34
CA VAL A 611 -13.15 -63.71 -14.43
C VAL A 611 -12.75 -64.92 -13.59
N ALA A 612 -12.44 -64.69 -12.31
CA ALA A 612 -12.26 -65.75 -11.33
C ALA A 612 -13.54 -65.92 -10.50
N MET A 613 -13.91 -67.18 -10.22
CA MET A 613 -15.05 -67.47 -9.33
C MET A 613 -14.66 -67.11 -7.89
N GLU A 614 -15.20 -66.02 -7.38
CA GLU A 614 -15.11 -65.71 -5.96
C GLU A 614 -16.12 -66.59 -5.19
N VAL A 615 -15.61 -67.63 -4.55
CA VAL A 615 -16.40 -68.47 -3.63
C VAL A 615 -16.28 -67.87 -2.23
N GLN A 616 -17.38 -67.36 -1.70
CA GLN A 616 -17.45 -66.98 -0.30
C GLN A 616 -18.00 -68.17 0.53
N PRO A 617 -17.33 -68.54 1.64
CA PRO A 617 -17.78 -69.64 2.48
C PRO A 617 -19.15 -69.34 3.10
N TYR A 618 -20.09 -70.29 2.97
CA TYR A 618 -21.40 -70.19 3.62
C TYR A 618 -21.31 -70.72 5.06
N LYS A 619 -21.16 -69.81 6.02
CA LYS A 619 -20.89 -70.11 7.44
C LYS A 619 -19.57 -70.90 7.60
N THR A 620 -19.50 -71.88 8.49
CA THR A 620 -18.27 -72.62 8.83
C THR A 620 -18.06 -73.86 7.97
N THR A 621 -17.93 -73.68 6.67
CA THR A 621 -17.20 -74.61 5.78
C THR A 621 -16.23 -73.81 4.94
#